data_AF-A0A9D1TKK3-F1
#
_entry.id   AF-A0A9D1TKK3-F1
#
_cell.length_a   1.000
_cell.length_b   1.000
_cell.length_c   1.000
_cell.angle_alpha   90.00
_cell.angle_beta   90.00
_cell.angle_gamma   90.00
#
_symmetry.space_group_name_H-M   'P 1'
#
loop_
_entity.id
_entity.type
_entity.pdbx_description
1 polymer ?
#
loop_
_entity_poly.entity_id
_entity_poly.type
_entity_poly.pdbx_seq_one_letter_code
_entity_poly.pdbx_strand_id
1 'polypeptide(L)'
;MDSSNHKNPSPELDIYWGKHEIIISQRYEFFYTLNDIFIALWFIIGSILFFSESTVTIGTWLFLIGSIQLLIRPIIRIIRNIHLKRL
;
A
#
# COMPACT_ATOMS: atom_id res chain seq x y z
N MET A 1 36.72 -20.54 40.23
CA MET A 1 35.77 -19.60 39.63
C MET A 1 36.48 -18.84 38.52
N ASP A 2 36.17 -19.13 37.26
CA ASP A 2 35.85 -18.09 36.28
C ASP A 2 35.17 -18.79 35.10
N SER A 3 33.85 -18.68 35.07
CA SER A 3 33.03 -19.26 34.02
C SER A 3 33.16 -18.38 32.79
N SER A 4 34.08 -18.72 31.89
CA SER A 4 34.21 -18.11 30.58
C SER A 4 32.93 -18.36 29.78
N ASN A 5 32.02 -17.42 29.93
CA ASN A 5 30.68 -17.39 29.36
C ASN A 5 30.78 -17.50 27.82
N HIS A 6 30.39 -18.65 27.30
CA HIS A 6 30.14 -18.89 25.88
C HIS A 6 29.12 -17.85 25.41
N LYS A 7 29.61 -16.74 24.83
CA LYS A 7 28.78 -15.89 23.97
C LYS A 7 28.45 -16.72 22.75
N ASN A 8 27.33 -17.46 22.81
CA ASN A 8 26.61 -17.84 21.62
C ASN A 8 26.39 -16.55 20.82
N PRO A 9 26.97 -16.39 19.63
CA PRO A 9 26.41 -15.41 18.72
C PRO A 9 25.01 -15.93 18.43
N SER A 10 24.01 -15.30 19.03
CA SER A 10 22.64 -15.35 18.53
C SER A 10 22.76 -15.24 17.00
N PRO A 11 22.12 -16.11 16.21
CA PRO A 11 21.98 -15.84 14.80
C PRO A 11 21.14 -14.56 14.74
N GLU A 12 21.81 -13.42 14.68
CA GLU A 12 21.29 -12.22 14.05
C GLU A 12 21.05 -12.69 12.62
N LEU A 13 19.87 -13.29 12.45
CA LEU A 13 19.27 -13.60 11.18
C LEU A 13 19.07 -12.22 10.57
N ASP A 14 20.14 -11.74 9.96
CA ASP A 14 20.15 -10.64 9.02
C ASP A 14 19.43 -11.22 7.81
N ILE A 15 18.10 -11.28 7.93
CA ILE A 15 17.25 -11.89 6.91
C ILE A 15 17.28 -10.94 5.72
N TYR A 16 18.25 -11.19 4.85
CA TYR A 16 18.25 -10.75 3.46
C TYR A 16 17.14 -11.48 2.68
N TRP A 17 15.89 -11.46 3.17
CA TRP A 17 14.72 -11.64 2.31
C TRP A 17 14.49 -10.31 1.62
N GLY A 18 14.89 -10.19 0.35
CA GLY A 18 14.38 -9.05 -0.40
C GLY A 18 14.95 -8.80 -1.77
N LYS A 19 16.11 -9.32 -2.18
CA LYS A 19 16.66 -8.88 -3.49
C LYS A 19 15.80 -9.25 -4.70
N HIS A 20 14.89 -10.22 -4.58
CA HIS A 20 13.91 -10.53 -5.64
C HIS A 20 12.54 -9.85 -5.45
N GLU A 21 12.18 -9.44 -4.23
CA GLU A 21 10.95 -8.68 -3.95
C GLU A 21 11.14 -7.17 -4.14
N ILE A 22 12.36 -6.65 -3.96
CA ILE A 22 12.69 -5.21 -4.05
C ILE A 22 12.60 -4.68 -5.49
N ILE A 23 12.78 -5.53 -6.50
CA ILE A 23 12.69 -5.12 -7.91
C ILE A 23 11.22 -5.07 -8.36
N ILE A 24 10.39 -5.95 -7.80
CA ILE A 24 8.93 -5.93 -7.99
C ILE A 24 8.35 -4.72 -7.24
N SER A 25 8.72 -4.52 -5.98
CA SER A 25 8.19 -3.42 -5.17
C SER A 25 8.43 -2.04 -5.79
N GLN A 26 9.57 -1.76 -6.42
CA GLN A 26 9.81 -0.44 -7.03
C GLN A 26 8.82 -0.11 -8.17
N ARG A 27 8.49 -1.07 -9.02
CA ARG A 27 7.46 -0.87 -10.06
C ARG A 27 6.07 -0.74 -9.44
N TYR A 28 5.77 -1.54 -8.43
CA TYR A 28 4.49 -1.50 -7.73
C TYR A 28 4.29 -0.22 -6.93
N GLU A 29 5.32 0.32 -6.28
CA GLU A 29 5.29 1.62 -5.59
C GLU A 29 5.00 2.77 -6.57
N PHE A 30 5.55 2.70 -7.78
CA PHE A 30 5.19 3.63 -8.85
C PHE A 30 3.72 3.50 -9.26
N PHE A 31 3.23 2.27 -9.47
CA PHE A 31 1.80 2.03 -9.75
C PHE A 31 0.88 2.49 -8.61
N TYR A 32 1.29 2.36 -7.34
CA TYR A 32 0.52 2.85 -6.20
C TYR A 32 0.50 4.37 -6.13
N THR A 33 1.63 5.02 -6.40
CA THR A 33 1.69 6.48 -6.47
C THR A 33 0.82 7.00 -7.62
N LEU A 34 0.86 6.33 -8.77
CA LEU A 34 -0.05 6.64 -9.88
C LEU A 34 -1.52 6.42 -9.50
N ASN A 35 -1.83 5.32 -8.81
CA ASN A 35 -3.20 5.04 -8.34
C ASN A 35 -3.70 6.15 -7.41
N ASP A 36 -2.89 6.62 -6.47
CA ASP A 36 -3.22 7.75 -5.60
C ASP A 36 -3.49 9.04 -6.38
N ILE A 37 -2.69 9.33 -7.41
CA ILE A 37 -2.92 10.48 -8.29
C ILE A 37 -4.25 10.33 -9.01
N PHE A 38 -4.55 9.14 -9.54
CA PHE A 38 -5.84 8.86 -10.18
C PHE A 38 -6.98 9.06 -9.18
N ILE A 39 -6.89 8.52 -7.97
CA ILE A 39 -7.89 8.71 -6.91
C ILE A 39 -8.15 10.21 -6.70
N ALA A 40 -7.10 11.01 -6.50
CA ALA A 40 -7.24 12.45 -6.32
C ALA A 40 -7.94 13.12 -7.52
N LEU A 41 -7.60 12.74 -8.75
CA LEU A 41 -8.26 13.24 -9.96
C LEU A 41 -9.74 12.85 -10.02
N TRP A 42 -10.07 11.59 -9.76
CA TRP A 42 -11.45 11.09 -9.76
C TRP A 42 -12.30 11.83 -8.72
N PHE A 43 -11.77 12.07 -7.52
CA PHE A 43 -12.44 12.84 -6.48
C PHE A 43 -12.65 14.30 -6.88
N ILE A 44 -11.63 14.97 -7.41
CA ILE A 44 -11.75 16.38 -7.86
C ILE A 44 -12.79 16.51 -8.98
N ILE A 45 -12.69 15.66 -10.00
CA ILE A 45 -13.61 15.68 -11.15
C ILE A 45 -15.03 15.33 -10.69
N GLY A 46 -15.19 14.28 -9.88
CA GLY A 46 -16.48 13.90 -9.30
C GLY A 46 -17.11 15.03 -8.48
N SER A 47 -16.32 15.72 -7.66
CA SER A 47 -16.78 16.90 -6.91
C SER A 47 -17.26 18.04 -7.82
N ILE A 48 -16.58 18.30 -8.94
CA ILE A 48 -17.01 19.31 -9.92
C ILE A 48 -18.30 18.87 -10.62
N LEU A 49 -18.40 17.60 -11.03
CA LEU A 49 -19.58 17.05 -11.71
C LEU A 49 -20.83 17.03 -10.82
N PHE A 50 -20.66 17.03 -9.49
CA PHE A 50 -21.77 17.09 -8.54
C PHE A 50 -22.52 18.44 -8.53
N PHE A 51 -21.96 19.50 -9.14
CA PHE A 51 -22.60 20.82 -9.21
C PHE A 51 -23.73 20.91 -10.25
N SER A 52 -23.82 19.98 -11.21
CA SER A 52 -24.90 19.97 -12.22
C SER A 52 -25.67 18.65 -12.16
N GLU A 53 -27.00 18.71 -12.01
CA GLU A 53 -27.87 17.52 -11.95
C GLU A 53 -27.66 16.58 -13.14
N SER A 54 -27.42 17.11 -14.33
CA SER A 54 -27.19 16.31 -15.54
C SER A 54 -25.92 15.45 -15.48
N THR A 55 -24.93 15.85 -14.68
CA THR A 55 -23.65 15.16 -14.55
C THR A 55 -23.51 14.41 -13.22
N VAL A 56 -24.48 14.51 -12.31
CA VAL A 56 -24.45 13.83 -10.99
C VAL A 56 -24.30 12.32 -11.14
N THR A 57 -24.99 11.68 -12.09
CA THR A 57 -24.88 10.23 -12.29
C THR A 57 -23.45 9.83 -12.66
N ILE A 58 -22.82 10.58 -13.57
CA ILE A 58 -21.43 10.35 -13.98
C ILE A 58 -20.48 10.62 -12.81
N GLY A 59 -20.67 11.73 -12.11
CA GLY A 59 -19.90 12.08 -10.91
C GLY A 59 -19.98 11.02 -9.82
N THR A 60 -21.16 10.42 -9.61
CA THR A 60 -21.38 9.35 -8.62
C THR A 60 -20.59 8.09 -8.97
N TRP A 61 -20.56 7.68 -10.24
CA TRP A 61 -19.74 6.55 -10.70
C TRP A 61 -18.25 6.82 -10.56
N LEU A 62 -17.78 8.04 -10.92
CA LEU A 62 -16.40 8.46 -10.67
C LEU A 62 -16.03 8.34 -9.19
N PHE A 63 -16.90 8.83 -8.31
CA PHE A 63 -16.68 8.82 -6.87
C PHE A 63 -16.65 7.41 -6.29
N LEU A 64 -17.53 6.53 -6.78
CA LEU A 64 -17.57 5.12 -6.40
C LEU A 64 -16.27 4.40 -6.79
N ILE A 65 -15.82 4.58 -8.02
CA ILE A 65 -14.57 3.97 -8.51
C ILE A 65 -13.37 4.51 -7.72
N GLY A 66 -13.29 5.83 -7.51
CA GLY A 66 -12.23 6.45 -6.71
C GLY A 66 -12.21 5.95 -5.26
N SER A 67 -13.38 5.70 -4.67
CA SER A 67 -13.51 5.17 -3.31
C SER A 67 -13.03 3.71 -3.22
N ILE A 68 -13.33 2.88 -4.22
CA ILE A 68 -12.83 1.51 -4.29
C ILE A 68 -11.30 1.51 -4.46
N GLN A 69 -10.76 2.38 -5.31
CA GLN A 69 -9.31 2.52 -5.50
C GLN A 69 -8.61 2.92 -4.20
N LEU A 70 -9.20 3.83 -3.42
CA LEU A 70 -8.65 4.26 -2.12
C LEU A 70 -8.47 3.09 -1.13
N LEU A 71 -9.23 2.01 -1.28
CA LEU A 71 -9.12 0.83 -0.43
C LEU A 71 -7.89 -0.05 -0.75
N ILE A 72 -7.31 0.07 -1.95
CA ILE A 72 -6.18 -0.76 -2.39
C ILE A 72 -4.98 -0.58 -1.44
N ARG A 73 -4.57 0.66 -1.18
CA ARG A 73 -3.42 1.00 -0.34
C ARG A 73 -3.52 0.49 1.11
N PRO A 74 -4.64 0.67 1.84
CA PRO A 74 -4.80 0.09 3.18
C PRO A 74 -4.88 -1.44 3.17
N ILE A 75 -5.49 -2.09 2.16
CA ILE A 75 -5.52 -3.56 2.06
C ILE A 75 -4.10 -4.13 2.02
N ILE A 76 -3.23 -3.55 1.19
CA ILE A 76 -1.83 -4.00 1.07
C ILE A 76 -1.08 -3.80 2.37
N ARG A 77 -1.27 -2.65 3.03
CA ARG A 77 -0.67 -2.38 4.34
C ARG A 77 -1.11 -3.43 5.37
N ILE A 78 -2.38 -3.81 5.37
CA ILE A 78 -2.92 -4.84 6.29
C ILE A 78 -2.31 -6.21 5.98
N ILE A 79 -2.28 -6.63 4.71
CA ILE A 79 -1.70 -7.93 4.29
C ILE A 79 -0.23 -8.01 4.71
N ARG A 80 0.56 -6.94 4.45
CA ARG A 80 1.96 -6.86 4.86
C ARG A 80 2.11 -6.98 6.38
N ASN A 81 1.29 -6.26 7.13
CA ASN A 81 1.34 -6.31 8.59
C ASN A 81 0.97 -7.69 9.15
N ILE A 82 -0.01 -8.40 8.56
CA ILE A 82 -0.42 -9.73 9.00
C ILE A 82 0.63 -10.79 8.65
N HIS A 83 1.23 -10.71 7.47
CA HIS A 83 2.29 -11.63 7.05
C HIS A 83 3.54 -11.50 7.93
N LEU A 84 3.95 -10.26 8.26
CA LEU A 84 5.08 -9.98 9.15
C LEU A 84 4.83 -10.41 10.60
N LYS A 85 3.57 -10.46 11.05
CA LYS A 85 3.23 -10.85 12.43
C LYS A 85 3.10 -12.37 12.63
N ARG A 86 3.23 -13.16 11.56
CA ARG A 86 3.19 -14.64 11.58
C ARG A 86 4.57 -15.29 11.57
N LEU A 87 5.64 -14.51 11.47
CA LEU A 87 7.02 -14.90 11.68
C LEU A 87 7.47 -14.39 13.06
#